data_AF-A0A9R0YK41-F1
#
_entry.id   AF-A0A9R0YK41-F1
#
_cell.length_a   1.000
_cell.length_b   1.000
_cell.length_c   1.000
_cell.angle_alpha   90.00
_cell.angle_beta   90.00
_cell.angle_gamma   90.00
#
_symmetry.space_group_name_H-M   'P 1'
#
loop_
_entity.id
_entity.type
_entity.pdbx_description
1 polymer ?
#
loop_
_entity_poly.entity_id
_entity_poly.type
_entity_poly.pdbx_seq_one_letter_code
_entity_poly.pdbx_strand_id
1 'polypeptide(L)'
;MRANTNGGLLTCCIRPSSIFGPGGILVPYLAAYAATMFIIGDGKNDDDFVYVENVVHGHICAERNLSTKEGARRIGGKAYFITNTEPMNLWDFNYMVLEELGYKR
;
A
#
# COMPACT_ATOMS: atom_id res chain seq x y z
N MET A 1 14.46 5.90 12.07
CA MET A 1 15.59 5.07 12.54
C MET A 1 16.31 5.64 13.76
N ARG A 2 16.56 6.96 13.85
CA ARG A 2 17.28 7.56 14.99
C ARG A 2 16.66 7.34 16.38
N ALA A 3 15.35 7.09 16.46
CA ALA A 3 14.66 6.79 17.72
C ALA A 3 14.89 5.35 18.25
N ASN A 4 15.35 4.43 17.40
CA ASN A 4 15.54 3.02 17.75
C ASN A 4 16.89 2.79 18.45
N THR A 5 17.05 3.35 19.64
CA THR A 5 18.29 3.27 20.45
C THR A 5 18.15 2.28 21.61
N ASN A 6 19.28 1.93 22.23
CA ASN A 6 19.27 1.08 23.42
C ASN A 6 18.51 1.76 24.58
N GLY A 7 17.45 1.14 25.07
CA GLY A 7 16.54 1.72 26.06
C GLY A 7 15.54 2.76 25.52
N GLY A 8 15.53 3.02 24.21
CA GLY A 8 14.58 3.91 23.53
C GLY A 8 13.35 3.18 22.97
N LEU A 9 12.48 3.91 22.28
CA LEU A 9 11.30 3.35 21.62
C LEU A 9 11.73 2.48 20.42
N LEU A 10 11.35 1.21 20.45
CA LEU A 10 11.59 0.30 19.33
C LEU A 10 10.67 0.65 18.17
N THR A 11 11.24 0.81 16.98
CA THR A 11 10.49 1.27 15.80
C THR A 11 10.91 0.51 14.54
N CYS A 12 10.00 0.38 13.59
CA CYS A 12 10.32 0.07 12.19
C CYS A 12 9.45 0.93 11.28
N CYS A 13 9.73 0.92 9.98
CA CYS A 13 8.94 1.64 8.99
C CYS A 13 8.28 0.63 8.05
N ILE A 14 6.97 0.79 7.83
CA ILE A 14 6.23 0.06 6.79
C ILE A 14 5.97 1.05 5.64
N ARG A 15 6.29 0.62 4.42
CA ARG A 15 6.20 1.41 3.18
C ARG A 15 5.34 0.64 2.18
N PRO A 16 4.01 0.76 2.27
CA PRO A 16 3.13 0.08 1.34
C PRO A 16 3.24 0.72 -0.06
N SER A 17 2.93 -0.07 -1.09
CA SER A 17 2.59 0.44 -2.42
C SER A 17 1.17 1.04 -2.43
N SER A 18 0.57 1.27 -3.60
CA SER A 18 -0.74 1.94 -3.73
C SER A 18 -1.85 1.12 -3.06
N ILE A 19 -2.33 1.57 -1.90
CA ILE A 19 -3.29 0.81 -1.09
C ILE A 19 -4.70 0.87 -1.68
N PHE A 20 -5.34 -0.28 -1.83
CA PHE A 20 -6.76 -0.39 -2.20
C PHE A 20 -7.52 -1.36 -1.29
N GLY A 21 -8.85 -1.24 -1.24
CA GLY A 21 -9.74 -2.12 -0.48
C GLY A 21 -10.84 -1.40 0.30
N PRO A 22 -11.65 -2.15 1.06
CA PRO A 22 -12.77 -1.61 1.84
C PRO A 22 -12.34 -0.48 2.79
N GLY A 23 -13.16 0.56 2.88
CA GLY A 23 -12.87 1.75 3.71
C GLY A 23 -11.75 2.66 3.16
N GLY A 24 -11.10 2.27 2.05
CA GLY A 24 -10.14 3.10 1.34
C GLY A 24 -10.79 4.17 0.46
N ILE A 25 -10.00 5.17 0.07
CA ILE A 25 -10.47 6.31 -0.74
C ILE A 25 -10.38 6.06 -2.25
N LEU A 26 -9.60 5.08 -2.69
CA LEU A 26 -9.29 4.87 -4.11
C LEU A 26 -10.55 4.59 -4.94
N VAL A 27 -11.35 3.60 -4.55
CA VAL A 27 -12.56 3.20 -5.29
C VAL A 27 -13.61 4.32 -5.30
N PRO A 28 -13.97 4.95 -4.15
CA PRO A 28 -14.86 6.11 -4.16
C PRO A 28 -14.35 7.27 -5.02
N TYR A 29 -13.05 7.53 -5.02
CA TYR A 29 -12.45 8.60 -5.80
C TYR A 29 -12.55 8.31 -7.30
N LEU A 30 -12.22 7.09 -7.74
CA LEU A 30 -12.38 6.69 -9.14
C LEU A 30 -13.84 6.85 -9.59
N ALA A 31 -14.80 6.38 -8.80
CA ALA A 31 -16.23 6.53 -9.10
C ALA A 31 -16.65 8.01 -9.24
N ALA A 32 -16.17 8.88 -8.35
CA ALA A 32 -16.51 10.31 -8.37
C ALA A 32 -16.01 11.04 -9.62
N TYR A 33 -14.91 10.59 -10.21
CA TYR A 33 -14.29 11.22 -11.38
C TYR A 33 -14.42 10.39 -12.67
N ALA A 34 -15.21 9.32 -12.68
CA ALA A 34 -15.30 8.39 -13.79
C ALA A 34 -15.59 9.09 -15.13
N ALA A 35 -16.52 10.05 -15.14
CA ALA A 35 -16.92 10.80 -16.33
C ALA A 35 -15.86 11.81 -16.84
N THR A 36 -14.88 12.16 -15.99
CA THR A 36 -13.84 13.15 -16.30
C THR A 36 -12.44 12.54 -16.25
N MET A 37 -12.33 11.21 -16.24
CA MET A 37 -11.04 10.54 -16.15
C MET A 37 -10.38 10.47 -17.52
N PHE A 38 -9.18 11.05 -17.63
CA PHE A 38 -8.35 11.01 -18.83
C PHE A 38 -6.94 10.54 -18.48
N ILE A 39 -6.29 9.89 -19.43
CA ILE A 39 -4.90 9.45 -19.31
C ILE A 39 -3.99 10.69 -19.27
N ILE A 40 -3.17 10.80 -18.24
CA ILE A 40 -2.16 11.84 -18.08
C ILE A 40 -0.80 11.26 -18.49
N GLY A 41 -0.08 11.95 -19.37
CA GLY A 41 1.22 11.52 -19.89
C GLY A 41 1.07 10.53 -21.05
N ASP A 42 1.99 9.57 -21.15
CA ASP A 42 2.02 8.56 -22.23
C ASP A 42 1.20 7.30 -21.93
N GLY A 43 0.58 7.24 -20.74
CA GLY A 43 -0.25 6.13 -20.30
C GLY A 43 0.51 4.86 -19.94
N LYS A 44 1.84 4.89 -19.79
CA LYS A 44 2.68 3.70 -19.55
C LYS A 44 3.21 3.59 -18.13
N ASN A 45 2.66 4.35 -17.19
CA ASN A 45 3.10 4.28 -15.80
C ASN A 45 2.58 3.01 -15.13
N ASP A 46 3.53 2.19 -14.69
CA ASP A 46 3.28 0.99 -13.89
C ASP A 46 3.26 1.33 -12.40
N ASP A 47 2.38 0.64 -11.67
CA ASP A 47 2.27 0.71 -10.22
C ASP A 47 1.99 -0.69 -9.66
N ASP A 48 2.27 -0.87 -8.36
CA ASP A 48 1.85 -2.06 -7.61
C ASP A 48 0.73 -1.66 -6.66
N PHE A 49 -0.39 -2.38 -6.72
CA PHE A 49 -1.54 -2.12 -5.87
C PHE A 49 -1.58 -3.16 -4.76
N VAL A 50 -1.54 -2.72 -3.50
CA VAL A 50 -1.57 -3.60 -2.33
C VAL A 50 -2.92 -3.57 -1.65
N TYR A 51 -3.47 -4.74 -1.37
CA TYR A 51 -4.74 -4.84 -0.65
C TYR A 51 -4.56 -4.41 0.81
N VAL A 52 -5.51 -3.63 1.34
CA VAL A 52 -5.42 -3.03 2.68
C VAL A 52 -5.14 -4.04 3.78
N GLU A 53 -5.72 -5.25 3.71
CA GLU A 53 -5.49 -6.28 4.72
C GLU A 53 -4.04 -6.82 4.70
N ASN A 54 -3.37 -6.82 3.55
CA ASN A 54 -1.94 -7.19 3.47
C ASN A 54 -1.08 -6.16 4.22
N VAL A 55 -1.41 -4.88 4.10
CA VAL A 55 -0.73 -3.80 4.84
C VAL A 55 -0.98 -3.94 6.34
N VAL A 56 -2.24 -4.15 6.74
CA VAL A 56 -2.62 -4.39 8.14
C VAL A 56 -1.89 -5.61 8.71
N HIS A 57 -1.80 -6.70 7.94
CA HIS A 57 -1.04 -7.88 8.33
C HIS A 57 0.44 -7.55 8.56
N GLY A 58 1.04 -6.73 7.69
CA GLY A 58 2.39 -6.20 7.88
C GLY A 58 2.55 -5.44 9.20
N HIS A 59 1.58 -4.61 9.58
CA HIS A 59 1.58 -3.89 10.87
C HIS A 59 1.52 -4.85 12.07
N ILE A 60 0.65 -5.87 12.01
CA ILE A 60 0.55 -6.89 13.08
C ILE A 60 1.87 -7.66 13.22
N CYS A 61 2.48 -8.05 12.11
CA CYS A 61 3.78 -8.72 12.11
C CYS A 61 4.90 -7.84 12.67
N ALA A 62 4.90 -6.55 12.35
CA ALA A 62 5.84 -5.58 12.89
C ALA A 62 5.70 -5.44 14.41
N GLU A 63 4.48 -5.26 14.92
CA GLU A 63 4.20 -5.19 16.35
C GLU A 63 4.72 -6.44 17.08
N ARG A 64 4.30 -7.64 16.64
CA ARG A 64 4.70 -8.91 17.26
C ARG A 64 6.21 -9.10 17.33
N ASN A 65 6.95 -8.67 16.30
CA ASN A 65 8.41 -8.79 16.29
C ASN A 65 9.06 -7.73 17.18
N LEU A 66 8.61 -6.46 17.14
CA LEU A 66 9.14 -5.40 18.00
C LEU A 66 8.90 -5.68 19.49
N SER A 67 7.84 -6.43 19.82
CA SER A 67 7.48 -6.84 21.19
C SER A 67 8.40 -7.92 21.79
N THR A 68 9.38 -8.44 21.04
CA THR A 68 10.38 -9.40 21.55
C THR A 68 11.80 -8.88 21.38
N LYS A 69 12.72 -9.22 22.28
CA LYS A 69 14.14 -8.78 22.16
C LYS A 69 14.79 -9.28 20.86
N GLU A 70 14.55 -10.53 20.49
CA GLU A 70 15.15 -11.13 19.29
C GLU A 70 14.50 -10.60 18.00
N GLY A 71 13.17 -10.44 17.98
CA GLY A 71 12.47 -9.84 16.85
C GLY A 71 12.86 -8.38 16.66
N ALA A 72 12.94 -7.59 17.74
CA ALA A 72 13.37 -6.20 17.71
C ALA A 72 14.81 -6.06 17.20
N ARG A 73 15.72 -6.98 17.56
CA ARG A 73 17.09 -7.02 17.01
C ARG A 73 17.08 -7.26 15.50
N ARG A 74 16.12 -8.06 15.00
CA ARG A 74 15.99 -8.38 13.58
C ARG A 74 15.39 -7.24 12.77
N ILE A 75 14.33 -6.60 13.26
CA ILE A 75 13.51 -5.67 12.46
C ILE A 75 13.58 -4.20 12.89
N GLY A 76 14.06 -3.95 14.12
CA GLY A 76 14.16 -2.62 14.69
C GLY A 76 15.05 -1.71 13.85
N GLY A 77 14.61 -0.47 13.68
CA GLY A 77 15.27 0.54 12.88
C GLY A 77 15.29 0.25 11.39
N LYS A 78 14.55 -0.73 10.85
CA LYS A 78 14.52 -1.03 9.41
C LYS A 78 13.25 -0.53 8.74
N ALA A 79 13.31 -0.44 7.41
CA ALA A 79 12.15 -0.17 6.56
C ALA A 79 11.77 -1.44 5.79
N TYR A 80 10.47 -1.69 5.69
CA TYR A 80 9.87 -2.84 5.03
C TYR A 80 8.86 -2.35 4.00
N PHE A 81 9.03 -2.81 2.77
CA PHE A 81 8.09 -2.52 1.70
C PHE A 81 7.05 -3.63 1.66
N ILE A 82 5.78 -3.26 1.63
CA ILE A 82 4.66 -4.21 1.53
C ILE A 82 4.00 -3.98 0.18
N THR A 83 4.12 -4.96 -0.70
CA THR A 83 3.67 -4.92 -2.09
C THR A 83 2.92 -6.22 -2.37
N ASN A 84 2.10 -6.25 -3.42
CA ASN A 84 1.56 -7.51 -3.93
C ASN A 84 2.54 -8.22 -4.87
N THR A 85 3.59 -7.52 -5.34
CA THR A 85 4.56 -8.01 -6.34
C THR A 85 3.91 -8.35 -7.68
N GLU A 86 2.82 -7.64 -7.98
CA GLU A 86 1.98 -7.80 -9.16
C GLU A 86 1.85 -6.43 -9.86
N PRO A 87 2.95 -5.89 -10.44
CA PRO A 87 2.91 -4.59 -11.08
C PRO A 87 1.98 -4.63 -12.29
N MET A 88 1.18 -3.59 -12.45
CA MET A 88 0.32 -3.40 -13.61
C MET A 88 0.23 -1.93 -13.99
N ASN A 89 -0.20 -1.69 -15.23
CA ASN A 89 -0.44 -0.34 -15.68
C ASN A 89 -1.52 0.34 -14.81
N LEU A 90 -1.24 1.54 -14.32
CA LEU A 90 -2.14 2.29 -13.45
C LEU A 90 -3.50 2.56 -14.10
N TRP A 91 -3.50 2.87 -15.40
CA TRP A 91 -4.73 3.18 -16.11
C TRP A 91 -5.57 1.93 -16.31
N ASP A 92 -4.95 0.81 -16.64
CA ASP A 92 -5.66 -0.48 -16.75
C ASP A 92 -6.30 -0.85 -15.41
N PHE A 93 -5.59 -0.68 -14.29
CA PHE A 93 -6.17 -0.89 -12.95
C PHE A 93 -7.40 0.00 -12.72
N ASN A 94 -7.27 1.30 -12.98
CA ASN A 94 -8.37 2.24 -12.78
C ASN A 94 -9.59 1.90 -13.65
N TYR A 95 -9.38 1.54 -14.92
CA TYR A 95 -10.47 1.16 -15.82
C TYR A 95 -11.11 -0.16 -15.42
N MET A 96 -10.34 -1.16 -14.97
CA MET A 96 -10.88 -2.41 -14.43
C MET A 96 -11.81 -2.13 -13.25
N VAL A 97 -11.39 -1.29 -12.31
CA VAL A 97 -12.24 -0.91 -11.15
C VAL A 97 -13.52 -0.20 -11.61
N LEU A 98 -13.42 0.72 -12.57
CA LEU A 98 -14.59 1.43 -13.08
C LEU A 98 -15.56 0.53 -13.85
N GLU A 99 -15.04 -0.43 -14.62
CA GLU A 99 -15.85 -1.42 -15.34
C GLU A 99 -16.64 -2.30 -14.37
N GLU A 100 -16.00 -2.79 -13.30
CA GLU A 100 -16.66 -3.54 -12.22
C GLU A 100 -17.74 -2.72 -11.50
N LEU A 101 -17.61 -1.39 -11.48
CA LEU A 101 -18.63 -0.47 -10.96
C LEU A 101 -19.74 -0.13 -11.98
N GLY A 102 -19.67 -0.65 -13.20
CA GLY A 102 -20.66 -0.46 -14.27
C GLY A 102 -20.43 0.78 -15.14
N TYR A 103 -19.29 1.46 -15.02
CA TYR A 103 -18.93 2.56 -15.92
C TYR A 103 -18.35 2.01 -17.21
N LYS A 104 -18.82 2.54 -18.35
CA LYS A 104 -18.23 2.24 -19.66
C LYS A 104 -17.12 3.22 -19.96
N ARG A 105 -16.11 2.75 -20.70
CA ARG A 105 -15.03 3.57 -21.22
C ARG A 105 -15.51 4.58 -22.26
#